data_AF-A0A9W9IT31-F1
#
_entry.id   AF-A0A9W9IT31-F1
#
_cell.length_a   1.000
_cell.length_b   1.000
_cell.length_c   1.000
_cell.angle_alpha   90.00
_cell.angle_beta   90.00
_cell.angle_gamma   90.00
#
_symmetry.space_group_name_H-M   'P 1'
#
loop_
_entity.id
_entity.type
_entity.pdbx_description
1 polymer ?
#
loop_
_entity_poly.entity_id
_entity_poly.type
_entity_poly.pdbx_seq_one_letter_code
_entity_poly.pdbx_strand_id
1 'polypeptide(L)' 'MVTMQIVFEDYEKYQAVREIVLETLKQAGIENPIMTRSLPPIIILHELEDPAIIEKLKGLEGVKVCT' A
#
# COMPACT_ATOMS: atom_id res chain seq x y z
N MET A 1 15.98 2.97 6.67
CA MET A 1 14.52 2.93 6.87
C MET A 1 13.89 3.10 5.50
N VAL A 2 13.29 2.04 4.95
CA VAL A 2 12.65 2.09 3.63
C VAL A 2 11.18 2.44 3.85
N THR A 3 10.64 3.35 3.05
CA THR A 3 9.26 3.83 3.19
C THR A 3 8.59 3.79 1.85
N MET A 4 7.58 2.93 1.70
CA MET A 4 6.81 2.81 0.47
C MET A 4 5.56 3.70 0.59
N GLN A 5 5.38 4.61 -0.35
CA GLN A 5 4.22 5.48 -0.42
C GLN A 5 3.31 5.01 -1.55
N ILE A 6 2.04 4.77 -1.24
CA ILE A 6 1.02 4.43 -2.21
C ILE A 6 0.05 5.60 -2.28
N VAL A 7 0.02 6.27 -3.42
CA VAL A 7 -0.84 7.41 -3.71
C VAL A 7 -2.07 6.93 -4.49
N PHE A 8 -3.25 7.39 -4.09
CA PHE A 8 -4.52 7.10 -4.76
C PHE A 8 -5.14 8.39 -5.28
N GLU A 9 -5.90 8.30 -6.37
CA GLU A 9 -6.75 9.40 -6.83
C GLU A 9 -8.04 9.52 -5.99
N ASP A 10 -8.59 8.40 -5.49
CA ASP A 10 -9.92 8.34 -4.89
C ASP A 10 -9.96 7.59 -3.56
N TYR A 11 -10.90 7.98 -2.68
CA TYR A 11 -11.11 7.32 -1.38
C TYR A 11 -11.74 5.92 -1.50
N GLU A 12 -12.48 5.64 -2.57
CA GLU A 12 -13.03 4.29 -2.81
C GLU A 12 -11.90 3.27 -3.04
N LYS A 13 -10.83 3.69 -3.73
CA LYS A 13 -9.64 2.87 -3.98
C LYS A 13 -8.82 2.62 -2.72
N TYR A 14 -8.87 3.52 -1.74
CA TYR A 14 -8.16 3.37 -0.47
C TYR A 14 -8.57 2.09 0.26
N GLN A 15 -9.87 1.77 0.33
CA GLN A 15 -10.33 0.56 1.04
C GLN A 15 -9.86 -0.71 0.33
N ALA A 16 -10.06 -0.78 -0.98
CA ALA A 16 -9.63 -1.91 -1.79
C ALA A 16 -8.11 -2.13 -1.73
N VAL A 17 -7.31 -1.07 -1.84
CA VAL A 17 -5.85 -1.17 -1.76
C VAL A 17 -5.41 -1.56 -0.36
N ARG A 18 -6.00 -0.98 0.68
CA ARG A 18 -5.68 -1.34 2.06
C ARG A 18 -5.89 -2.83 2.31
N GLU A 19 -6.98 -3.41 1.80
CA GLU A 19 -7.23 -4.85 1.92
C GLU A 19 -6.18 -5.67 1.17
N ILE A 20 -5.88 -5.33 -0.09
CA ILE A 20 -4.85 -6.01 -0.89
C ILE A 20 -3.49 -5.97 -0.19
N VAL A 21 -3.11 -4.83 0.34
CA VAL A 21 -1.85 -4.63 1.06
C VAL A 21 -1.84 -5.48 2.34
N LEU A 22 -2.90 -5.45 3.15
CA LEU A 22 -2.99 -6.26 4.37
C LEU A 22 -2.95 -7.76 4.09
N GLU A 23 -3.67 -8.23 3.07
CA GLU A 23 -3.65 -9.64 2.68
C GLU A 23 -2.26 -10.09 2.21
N THR A 24 -1.59 -9.24 1.41
CA THR A 24 -0.23 -9.54 0.91
C THR A 24 0.77 -9.58 2.06
N LEU A 25 0.68 -8.63 2.99
CA LEU A 25 1.53 -8.60 4.18
C LEU A 25 1.29 -9.80 5.10
N LYS A 26 0.02 -10.19 5.28
CA LYS A 26 -0.33 -11.40 6.02
C LYS A 26 0.25 -12.66 5.36
N GLN A 27 0.23 -12.75 4.03
CA GLN A 27 0.87 -13.85 3.29
C GLN A 27 2.40 -13.85 3.44
N ALA A 28 3.00 -12.66 3.58
CA ALA A 28 4.43 -12.49 3.85
C ALA A 28 4.82 -12.74 5.34
N GLY A 29 3.85 -13.05 6.22
CA GLY A 29 4.08 -13.26 7.66
C GLY A 29 4.16 -11.98 8.49
N ILE A 30 3.69 -10.86 7.96
CA ILE A 30 3.71 -9.54 8.60
C ILE A 30 2.32 -9.25 9.17
N GLU A 31 2.19 -9.44 10.48
CA GLU A 31 0.89 -9.33 11.16
C GLU A 31 0.52 -7.88 11.52
N ASN A 32 1.51 -7.03 11.82
CA ASN A 32 1.31 -5.65 12.28
C ASN A 32 2.13 -4.62 11.47
N PRO A 33 1.76 -4.36 10.21
CA PRO A 33 2.41 -3.32 9.41
C PRO A 33 2.07 -1.92 9.91
N ILE A 34 3.07 -1.04 9.93
CA ILE A 34 2.89 0.38 10.26
C ILE A 34 2.37 1.09 9.00
N MET A 35 1.06 1.30 8.96
CA MET A 35 0.39 2.06 7.89
C MET A 35 -0.05 3.43 8.40
N THR A 36 0.40 4.47 7.71
CA THR A 36 -0.02 5.85 8.01
C THR A 36 -0.89 6.37 6.88
N ARG A 37 -2.05 6.94 7.22
CA ARG A 37 -2.93 7.60 6.26
C ARG A 37 -2.63 9.09 6.24
N SER A 38 -2.41 9.65 5.05
CA SER A 38 -2.26 11.10 4.82
C SER A 38 -3.23 11.62 3.75
N LEU A 39 -3.39 12.94 3.68
CA LEU A 39 -4.20 13.66 2.69
C LEU A 39 -3.29 14.27 1.61
N PRO A 40 -3.67 14.29 0.31
CA PRO A 40 -4.72 13.51 -0.39
C PRO A 40 -4.38 11.99 -0.40
N PRO A 41 -5.29 11.04 -0.72
CA PRO A 41 -5.27 9.71 -0.11
C PRO A 41 -3.95 8.98 -0.42
N ILE A 42 -3.09 8.94 0.59
CA ILE A 42 -1.78 8.28 0.54
C ILE A 42 -1.74 7.29 1.71
N ILE A 43 -1.43 6.03 1.40
CA ILE A 43 -1.01 5.04 2.37
C ILE A 43 0.51 5.06 2.39
N ILE A 44 1.08 5.33 3.56
CA ILE A 44 2.52 5.22 3.79
C ILE A 44 2.75 3.92 4.54
N LEU A 45 3.44 3.00 3.90
CA LEU A 45 3.95 1.77 4.48
C LEU A 45 5.37 2.02 4.99
N HIS A 46 5.52 2.04 6.31
CA HIS A 46 6.83 2.16 6.93
C HIS A 46 7.47 0.77 7.06
N GLU A 47 8.76 0.69 6.71
CA GLU A 47 9.62 -0.49 6.88
C GLU A 47 9.37 -1.64 5.90
N LEU A 48 8.61 -1.40 4.83
CA LEU A 48 8.22 -2.43 3.87
C LEU A 48 8.32 -1.96 2.42
N GLU A 49 9.32 -2.47 1.72
CA GLU A 49 9.34 -2.53 0.26
C GLU A 49 9.13 -3.99 -0.13
N ASP A 50 7.87 -4.32 -0.43
CA ASP A 50 7.51 -5.66 -0.84
C ASP A 50 7.15 -5.67 -2.34
N PRO A 51 7.93 -6.38 -3.18
CA PRO A 51 7.70 -6.40 -4.62
C PRO A 51 6.35 -7.02 -5.00
N ALA A 52 5.77 -7.90 -4.17
CA ALA A 52 4.44 -8.46 -4.43
C ALA A 52 3.34 -7.42 -4.24
N ILE A 53 3.51 -6.48 -3.30
CA ILE A 53 2.62 -5.32 -3.16
C ILE A 53 2.74 -4.43 -4.41
N ILE A 54 3.96 -4.13 -4.86
CA ILE A 54 4.17 -3.32 -6.08
C ILE A 54 3.47 -3.96 -7.28
N GLU A 55 3.65 -5.27 -7.46
CA GLU A 55 3.06 -6.02 -8.58
C GLU A 55 1.53 -6.03 -8.52
N LYS A 56 0.93 -6.28 -7.35
CA LYS A 56 -0.53 -6.26 -7.16
C LYS A 56 -1.14 -4.87 -7.39
N LEU A 57 -0.42 -3.81 -7.01
CA LEU A 57 -0.91 -2.43 -7.13
C LEU A 57 -0.70 -1.84 -8.53
N LYS A 58 0.26 -2.35 -9.31
CA LYS A 58 0.54 -1.90 -10.68
C LYS A 58 -0.64 -2.11 -11.64
N GLY A 59 -1.54 -3.04 -11.32
CA GLY A 59 -2.76 -3.29 -12.09
C GLY A 59 -3.96 -2.41 -11.73
N LEU A 60 -3.85 -1.56 -10.71
CA LEU A 60 -4.94 -0.72 -10.25
C LEU A 60 -4.86 0.68 -10.87
N GLU A 61 -5.89 1.03 -11.64
CA GLU A 61 -5.99 2.36 -12.26
C GLU A 61 -6.12 3.46 -11.20
N GLY A 62 -5.32 4.51 -11.31
CA GLY A 62 -5.26 5.62 -10.34
C GLY A 62 -4.61 5.26 -9.00
N VAL A 63 -3.73 4.25 -9.00
CA VAL A 63 -2.84 3.91 -7.90
C VAL A 63 -1.39 4.11 -8.36
N LYS A 64 -0.61 4.89 -7.61
CA LYS A 64 0.80 5.11 -7.86
C LYS A 64 1.62 4.71 -6.66
N VAL A 65 2.57 3.80 -6.89
CA VAL A 65 3.54 3.38 -5.89
C VAL A 65 4.83 4.19 -6.06
N CYS A 66 5.31 4.78 -4.97
CA CYS A 66 6.58 5.45 -4.85
C CYS A 66 7.40 4.73 -3.76
N THR A 67 8.62 4.31 -4.08
CA THR A 67 9.56 3.62 -3.18
C THR A 67 10.80 4.47 -2.97
#